data_AF-A0A2E8A738-F1
#
_entry.id   AF-A0A2E8A738-F1
#
_cell.length_a   1.000
_cell.length_b   1.000
_cell.length_c   1.000
_cell.angle_alpha   90.00
_cell.angle_beta   90.00
_cell.angle_gamma   90.00
#
_symmetry.space_group_name_H-M   'P 1'
#
loop_
_entity.id
_entity.type
_entity.pdbx_description
1 polymer ?
#
loop_
_entity_poly.entity_id
_entity_poly.type
_entity_poly.pdbx_seq_one_letter_code
_entity_poly.pdbx_strand_id
1 'polypeptide(L)'
;MDPILTEAEEFPKRLEKEIINELPMIRFHGAIKVAEDLKSFNLLAAQIENHPILGFDIECKPNFKRGPNNPPALLQLATADQAFLFRLYPAFKLGPLKKILEDPKIIKTGVALKDDLHNLQKIEEFSPQGFEDLASLAQSLKIEQTGLRNLTAIFFKHRLSKSSQLSNWQKIPLSKSQKIYAATDAWISRELFLIMKTTLEKKT
;
A
#
# COMPACT_ATOMS: atom_id res chain seq x y z
N MET A 1 4.78 -15.61 -7.16
CA MET A 1 4.98 -14.86 -8.41
C MET A 1 6.44 -14.53 -8.44
N ASP A 2 7.15 -15.02 -9.45
CA ASP A 2 8.59 -14.83 -9.49
C ASP A 2 8.89 -13.45 -10.09
N PRO A 3 9.66 -12.60 -9.40
CA PRO A 3 10.08 -11.32 -9.95
C PRO A 3 10.99 -11.53 -11.16
N ILE A 4 10.99 -10.59 -12.09
CA ILE A 4 12.00 -10.59 -13.15
C ILE A 4 13.34 -10.18 -12.53
N LEU A 5 14.18 -11.18 -12.27
CA LEU A 5 15.59 -11.02 -11.94
C LEU A 5 16.42 -11.30 -13.20
N THR A 6 16.40 -10.40 -14.18
CA THR A 6 17.26 -10.53 -15.36
C THR A 6 18.57 -9.81 -15.09
N GLU A 7 19.69 -10.54 -15.14
CA GLU A 7 21.05 -10.10 -14.81
C GLU A 7 21.64 -9.03 -15.78
N ALA A 8 20.87 -8.47 -16.72
CA ALA A 8 21.44 -7.57 -17.73
C ALA A 8 20.51 -6.50 -18.33
N GLU A 9 19.22 -6.41 -17.98
CA GLU A 9 18.33 -5.41 -18.59
C GLU A 9 18.12 -4.20 -17.66
N GLU A 10 18.44 -3.00 -18.15
CA GLU A 10 18.00 -1.76 -17.52
C GLU A 10 16.46 -1.74 -17.48
N PHE A 11 15.88 -1.44 -16.32
CA PHE A 11 14.42 -1.28 -16.25
C PHE A 11 13.96 -0.18 -17.20
N PRO A 12 12.82 -0.35 -17.87
CA PRO A 12 12.27 0.73 -18.69
C PRO A 12 11.97 1.93 -17.79
N LYS A 13 12.44 3.11 -18.20
CA LYS A 13 12.16 4.36 -17.47
C LYS A 13 10.65 4.64 -17.37
N ARG A 14 9.92 4.26 -18.42
CA ARG A 14 8.46 4.39 -18.58
C ARG A 14 7.91 3.21 -19.36
N LEU A 15 6.65 2.87 -19.08
CA LEU A 15 5.83 1.98 -19.90
C LEU A 15 4.61 2.73 -20.41
N GLU A 16 4.24 2.46 -21.66
CA GLU A 16 3.02 2.98 -22.28
C GLU A 16 1.79 2.36 -21.64
N LYS A 17 0.71 3.15 -21.55
CA LYS A 17 -0.51 2.74 -20.85
C LYS A 17 -1.15 1.51 -21.50
N GLU A 18 -1.09 1.44 -22.82
CA GLU A 18 -1.61 0.38 -23.68
C GLU A 18 -0.90 -0.93 -23.34
N ILE A 19 0.44 -0.91 -23.25
CA ILE A 19 1.24 -2.07 -22.84
C ILE A 19 0.80 -2.56 -21.47
N ILE A 20 0.62 -1.66 -20.50
CA ILE A 20 0.19 -2.05 -19.16
C ILE A 20 -1.23 -2.63 -19.15
N ASN A 21 -2.11 -2.22 -20.07
CA ASN A 21 -3.49 -2.72 -20.12
C ASN A 21 -3.57 -4.18 -20.61
N GLU A 22 -2.63 -4.61 -21.45
CA GLU A 22 -2.55 -5.98 -21.96
C GLU A 22 -1.97 -6.97 -20.94
N LEU A 23 -1.33 -6.48 -19.87
CA LEU A 23 -0.75 -7.35 -18.85
C LEU A 23 -1.84 -8.13 -18.06
N PRO A 24 -1.53 -9.35 -17.58
CA PRO A 24 -2.41 -10.10 -16.69
C PRO A 24 -2.70 -9.31 -15.41
N MET A 25 -3.94 -9.42 -14.94
CA MET A 25 -4.34 -8.77 -13.69
C MET A 25 -3.81 -9.53 -12.49
N ILE A 26 -3.20 -8.82 -11.55
CA ILE A 26 -2.77 -9.40 -10.28
C ILE A 26 -3.74 -9.06 -9.15
N ARG A 27 -3.85 -9.98 -8.18
CA ARG A 27 -4.66 -9.85 -6.97
C ARG A 27 -3.96 -10.52 -5.81
N PHE A 28 -4.21 -10.03 -4.61
CA PHE A 28 -3.82 -10.72 -3.39
C PHE A 28 -4.65 -11.99 -3.18
N HIS A 29 -3.98 -13.09 -2.82
CA HIS A 29 -4.61 -14.40 -2.58
C HIS A 29 -4.48 -14.87 -1.13
N GLY A 30 -3.82 -14.10 -0.28
CA GLY A 30 -3.65 -14.40 1.14
C GLY A 30 -4.90 -14.11 1.98
N ALA A 31 -4.78 -14.28 3.29
CA ALA A 31 -5.87 -14.04 4.22
C ALA A 31 -6.14 -12.53 4.37
N ILE A 32 -7.40 -12.12 4.23
CA ILE A 32 -7.82 -10.73 4.42
C ILE A 32 -8.62 -10.62 5.71
N LYS A 33 -8.10 -9.85 6.66
CA LYS A 33 -8.71 -9.59 7.97
C LYS A 33 -9.18 -8.15 8.05
N VAL A 34 -10.36 -7.90 8.62
CA VAL A 34 -10.94 -6.57 8.75
C VAL A 34 -11.14 -6.26 10.23
N ALA A 35 -10.66 -5.11 10.68
CA ALA A 35 -10.91 -4.55 12.00
C ALA A 35 -11.89 -3.39 11.88
N GLU A 36 -12.99 -3.46 12.65
CA GLU A 36 -14.11 -2.49 12.59
C GLU A 36 -14.43 -1.89 13.98
N ASP A 37 -13.82 -2.41 15.05
CA ASP A 37 -14.02 -1.95 16.44
C ASP A 37 -12.72 -2.00 17.24
N LEU A 38 -12.71 -1.38 18.43
CA LEU A 38 -11.50 -1.31 19.26
C LEU A 38 -10.93 -2.71 19.62
N LYS A 39 -11.80 -3.71 19.80
CA LYS A 39 -11.37 -5.07 20.15
C LYS A 39 -10.60 -5.72 19.00
N SER A 40 -11.16 -5.67 17.79
CA SER A 40 -10.54 -6.18 16.57
C SER A 40 -9.30 -5.37 16.18
N PHE A 41 -9.30 -4.04 16.39
CA PHE A 41 -8.11 -3.20 16.24
C PHE A 41 -6.95 -3.68 17.10
N ASN A 42 -7.17 -3.87 18.41
CA ASN A 42 -6.12 -4.36 19.32
C ASN A 42 -5.64 -5.76 18.93
N LEU A 43 -6.56 -6.66 18.62
CA LEU A 43 -6.23 -8.03 18.23
C LEU A 43 -5.37 -8.07 16.97
N LEU A 44 -5.78 -7.36 15.92
CA LEU A 44 -5.06 -7.39 14.64
C LEU A 44 -3.76 -6.58 14.70
N ALA A 45 -3.71 -5.47 15.44
CA ALA A 45 -2.47 -4.73 15.64
C ALA A 45 -1.41 -5.62 16.31
N ALA A 46 -1.77 -6.32 17.39
CA ALA A 46 -0.86 -7.24 18.09
C ALA A 46 -0.34 -8.39 17.21
N GLN A 47 -1.13 -8.86 16.23
CA GLN A 47 -0.68 -9.87 15.25
C GLN A 47 0.40 -9.33 14.31
N ILE A 48 0.36 -8.04 13.99
CA ILE A 48 1.21 -7.42 12.98
C ILE A 48 2.54 -6.92 13.56
N GLU A 49 2.60 -6.59 14.87
CA GLU A 49 3.77 -6.00 15.52
C GLU A 49 5.09 -6.79 15.35
N ASN A 50 5.03 -8.09 15.10
CA ASN A 50 6.22 -8.94 14.91
C ASN A 50 6.72 -9.01 13.46
N HIS A 51 6.05 -8.35 12.52
CA HIS A 51 6.46 -8.34 11.11
C HIS A 51 7.34 -7.13 10.82
N PRO A 52 8.60 -7.33 10.39
CA PRO A 52 9.56 -6.23 10.22
C PRO A 52 9.29 -5.37 8.98
N ILE A 53 8.54 -5.88 8.00
CA ILE A 53 8.26 -5.19 6.73
C ILE A 53 6.80 -5.39 6.38
N LEU A 54 6.09 -4.27 6.27
CA LEU A 54 4.69 -4.16 5.95
C LEU A 54 4.51 -3.27 4.72
N GLY A 55 3.68 -3.73 3.81
CA GLY A 55 3.12 -2.85 2.80
C GLY A 55 2.01 -2.01 3.41
N PHE A 56 1.98 -0.73 3.06
CA PHE A 56 1.09 0.28 3.60
C PHE A 56 0.37 0.99 2.46
N ASP A 57 -0.90 1.30 2.70
CA ASP A 57 -1.72 2.18 1.87
C ASP A 57 -2.83 2.81 2.74
N ILE A 58 -3.53 3.82 2.19
CA ILE A 58 -4.77 4.35 2.76
C ILE A 58 -5.83 4.60 1.69
N GLU A 59 -7.10 4.63 2.09
CA GLU A 59 -8.19 4.92 1.18
C GLU A 59 -9.18 5.96 1.72
N CYS A 60 -9.57 6.89 0.85
CA CYS A 60 -10.44 8.01 1.17
C CYS A 60 -11.71 7.97 0.30
N LYS A 61 -12.87 8.40 0.84
CA LYS A 61 -14.04 8.64 -0.01
C LYS A 61 -13.73 9.78 -1.00
N PRO A 62 -13.85 9.58 -2.32
CA PRO A 62 -13.55 10.63 -3.28
C PRO A 62 -14.55 11.79 -3.15
N ASN A 63 -14.06 13.01 -3.41
CA ASN A 63 -14.90 14.18 -3.57
C ASN A 63 -14.89 14.60 -5.05
N PHE A 64 -16.05 14.52 -5.71
CA PHE A 64 -16.19 14.88 -7.13
C PHE A 64 -16.51 16.38 -7.33
N LYS A 65 -16.70 17.13 -6.25
CA LYS A 65 -16.88 18.59 -6.26
C LYS A 65 -15.64 19.26 -5.70
N ARG A 66 -15.40 20.52 -6.10
CA ARG A 66 -14.34 21.34 -5.49
C ARG A 66 -14.59 21.47 -3.99
N GLY A 67 -13.59 21.13 -3.19
CA GLY A 67 -13.65 21.15 -1.73
C GLY A 67 -12.49 20.35 -1.12
N PRO A 68 -12.38 20.33 0.22
CA PRO A 68 -11.37 19.52 0.89
C PRO A 68 -11.59 18.03 0.60
N ASN A 69 -10.50 17.27 0.62
CA ASN A 69 -10.56 15.82 0.56
C ASN A 69 -11.20 15.27 1.83
N ASN A 70 -11.92 14.15 1.71
CA ASN A 70 -12.40 13.44 2.88
C ASN A 70 -11.21 12.85 3.65
N PRO A 71 -11.30 12.76 4.99
CA PRO A 71 -10.28 12.08 5.79
C PRO A 71 -10.15 10.60 5.37
N PRO A 72 -8.97 10.00 5.60
CA PRO A 72 -8.75 8.56 5.43
C PRO A 72 -9.83 7.74 6.13
N ALA A 73 -10.47 6.83 5.38
CA ALA A 73 -11.55 5.99 5.86
C ALA A 73 -11.10 4.55 6.14
N LEU A 74 -9.99 4.13 5.55
CA LEU A 74 -9.40 2.80 5.68
C LEU A 74 -7.87 2.94 5.65
N LEU A 75 -7.18 2.18 6.50
CA LEU A 75 -5.74 1.99 6.48
C LEU A 75 -5.46 0.51 6.22
N GLN A 76 -4.52 0.21 5.34
CA GLN A 76 -4.14 -1.16 5.02
C GLN A 76 -2.71 -1.45 5.44
N LEU A 77 -2.51 -2.63 6.03
CA LEU A 77 -1.19 -3.20 6.26
C LEU A 77 -1.14 -4.60 5.66
N ALA A 78 -0.07 -4.95 4.97
CA ALA A 78 0.08 -6.26 4.37
C ALA A 78 1.45 -6.88 4.61
N THR A 79 1.43 -8.19 4.84
CA THR A 79 2.58 -9.09 4.89
C THR A 79 2.63 -9.92 3.59
N ALA A 80 3.46 -10.96 3.52
CA ALA A 80 3.51 -11.82 2.34
C ALA A 80 2.20 -12.60 2.09
N ASP A 81 1.49 -12.97 3.15
CA ASP A 81 0.37 -13.92 3.12
C ASP A 81 -0.89 -13.42 3.85
N GLN A 82 -0.82 -12.28 4.55
CA GLN A 82 -1.95 -11.67 5.24
C GLN A 82 -2.06 -10.17 4.97
N ALA A 83 -3.28 -9.70 4.73
CA ALA A 83 -3.63 -8.29 4.65
C ALA A 83 -4.64 -7.91 5.74
N PHE A 84 -4.43 -6.75 6.35
CA PHE A 84 -5.16 -6.25 7.49
C PHE A 84 -5.78 -4.89 7.12
N LEU A 85 -7.10 -4.82 7.18
CA LEU A 85 -7.89 -3.68 6.76
C LEU A 85 -8.50 -3.01 8.00
N PHE A 86 -7.95 -1.87 8.42
CA PHE A 86 -8.37 -1.14 9.61
C PHE A 86 -9.33 -0.02 9.25
N ARG A 87 -10.61 -0.19 9.58
CA ARG A 87 -11.63 0.81 9.29
C ARG A 87 -11.50 2.01 10.22
N LEU A 88 -11.05 3.13 9.66
CA LEU A 88 -10.96 4.39 10.39
C LEU A 88 -12.33 5.07 10.48
N TYR A 89 -13.14 5.01 9.42
CA TYR A 89 -14.53 5.50 9.47
C TYR A 89 -15.45 4.52 10.23
N PRO A 90 -16.36 5.00 11.10
CA PRO A 90 -16.72 6.41 11.35
C PRO A 90 -15.97 7.08 12.50
N ALA A 91 -15.15 6.34 13.26
CA ALA A 91 -14.51 6.85 14.47
C ALA A 91 -13.41 7.88 14.19
N PHE A 92 -12.80 7.82 13.01
CA PHE A 92 -11.61 8.57 12.62
C PHE A 92 -10.56 8.56 13.74
N LYS A 93 -10.04 7.36 14.02
CA LYS A 93 -9.04 7.14 15.07
C LYS A 93 -8.05 6.06 14.67
N LEU A 94 -6.77 6.28 14.93
CA LEU A 94 -5.69 5.31 14.70
C LEU A 94 -5.60 4.32 15.88
N GLY A 95 -5.74 4.83 17.11
CA GLY A 95 -5.73 4.00 18.32
C GLY A 95 -4.48 3.13 18.42
N PRO A 96 -4.60 1.79 18.57
CA PRO A 96 -3.43 0.91 18.75
C PRO A 96 -2.48 0.89 17.53
N LEU A 97 -2.94 1.35 16.36
CA LEU A 97 -2.07 1.44 15.17
C LEU A 97 -0.91 2.40 15.36
N LYS A 98 -1.04 3.43 16.21
CA LYS A 98 0.03 4.39 16.45
C LYS A 98 1.35 3.71 16.81
N LYS A 99 1.30 2.69 17.69
CA LYS A 99 2.50 1.94 18.08
C LYS A 99 3.24 1.33 16.88
N ILE A 100 2.52 0.84 15.87
CA ILE A 100 3.10 0.27 14.65
C ILE A 100 3.63 1.38 13.72
N LEU A 101 2.85 2.46 13.56
CA LEU A 101 3.20 3.58 12.68
C LEU A 101 4.39 4.40 13.22
N GLU A 102 4.59 4.40 14.54
CA GLU A 102 5.67 5.11 15.25
C GLU A 102 6.89 4.21 15.54
N ASP A 103 6.85 2.90 15.23
CA ASP A 103 7.99 2.00 15.46
C ASP A 103 8.98 2.04 14.29
N PRO A 104 10.24 2.49 14.48
CA PRO A 104 11.27 2.49 13.44
C PRO A 104 11.76 1.09 13.05
N LYS A 105 11.51 0.06 13.87
CA LYS A 105 11.89 -1.33 13.58
C LYS A 105 10.95 -2.01 12.59
N ILE A 106 9.77 -1.42 12.38
CA ILE A 106 8.78 -1.90 11.43
C ILE A 106 8.84 -0.98 10.22
N ILE A 107 9.26 -1.52 9.08
CA ILE A 107 9.23 -0.81 7.79
C ILE A 107 7.81 -0.82 7.27
N LYS A 108 7.29 0.36 6.91
CA LYS A 108 6.01 0.57 6.22
C LYS A 108 6.32 1.15 4.84
N THR A 109 6.05 0.41 3.78
CA THR A 109 6.37 0.83 2.41
C THR A 109 5.14 1.05 1.56
N GLY A 110 5.16 2.07 0.71
CA GLY A 110 4.03 2.49 -0.10
C GLY A 110 4.45 3.50 -1.18
N VAL A 111 3.47 4.08 -1.85
CA VAL A 111 3.68 5.14 -2.84
C VAL A 111 3.07 6.44 -2.36
N ALA A 112 3.73 7.57 -2.61
CA ALA A 112 3.20 8.90 -2.27
C ALA A 112 2.86 9.09 -0.78
N LEU A 113 3.67 8.50 0.10
CA LEU A 113 3.40 8.39 1.54
C LEU A 113 3.28 9.75 2.24
N LYS A 114 3.95 10.79 1.74
CA LYS A 114 3.98 12.11 2.37
C LYS A 114 2.58 12.67 2.61
N ASP A 115 1.72 12.62 1.59
CA ASP A 115 0.36 13.17 1.68
C ASP A 115 -0.53 12.28 2.55
N ASP A 116 -0.35 10.96 2.47
CA ASP A 116 -1.09 9.99 3.29
C ASP A 116 -0.82 10.18 4.78
N LEU A 117 0.46 10.27 5.16
CA LEU A 117 0.88 10.51 6.54
C LEU A 117 0.34 11.84 7.06
N HIS A 118 0.44 12.90 6.26
CA HIS A 118 -0.13 14.20 6.62
C HIS A 118 -1.66 14.12 6.83
N ASN A 119 -2.38 13.35 6.02
CA ASN A 119 -3.82 13.17 6.18
C ASN A 119 -4.20 12.29 7.37
N LEU A 120 -3.39 11.28 7.71
CA LEU A 120 -3.57 10.49 8.93
C LEU A 120 -3.29 11.31 10.20
N GLN A 121 -2.28 12.20 10.18
CA GLN A 121 -1.98 13.08 11.31
C GLN A 121 -3.11 14.09 11.61
N LYS A 122 -3.95 14.42 10.61
CA LYS A 122 -5.18 15.21 10.82
C LYS A 122 -6.28 14.43 11.54
N ILE A 123 -6.26 13.09 11.45
CA ILE A 123 -7.19 12.22 12.17
C ILE A 123 -6.75 12.08 13.63
N GLU A 124 -5.50 11.70 13.86
CA GLU A 124 -4.93 11.56 15.20
C GLU A 124 -3.42 11.80 15.10
N GLU A 125 -2.88 12.68 15.96
CA GLU A 125 -1.45 13.02 15.93
C GLU A 125 -0.58 11.79 16.26
N PHE A 126 0.48 11.57 15.47
CA PHE A 126 1.49 10.53 15.70
C PHE A 126 2.81 10.92 15.02
N SER A 127 3.92 10.32 15.46
CA SER A 127 5.26 10.54 14.88
C SER A 127 5.63 9.42 13.89
N PRO A 128 5.46 9.59 12.57
CA PRO A 128 5.74 8.53 11.61
C PRO A 128 7.21 8.12 11.63
N GLN A 129 7.48 6.83 11.82
CA GLN A 129 8.82 6.24 11.78
C GLN A 129 8.85 5.05 10.82
N GLY A 130 10.00 4.71 10.26
CA GLY A 130 10.16 3.52 9.42
C GLY A 130 9.32 3.51 8.15
N PHE A 131 8.99 4.67 7.57
CA PHE A 131 8.28 4.76 6.29
C PHE A 131 9.24 4.84 5.11
N GLU A 132 9.05 3.97 4.12
CA GLU A 132 9.91 3.84 2.92
C GLU A 132 9.09 4.04 1.64
N ASP A 133 9.23 5.22 1.01
CA ASP A 133 8.52 5.54 -0.22
C ASP A 133 9.20 4.88 -1.43
N LEU A 134 8.44 4.06 -2.16
CA LEU A 134 8.91 3.36 -3.35
C LEU A 134 9.40 4.30 -4.46
N ALA A 135 8.93 5.54 -4.48
CA ALA A 135 9.39 6.54 -5.45
C ALA A 135 10.89 6.80 -5.34
N SER A 136 11.46 6.80 -4.13
CA SER A 136 12.91 7.01 -3.94
C SER A 136 13.71 5.80 -4.46
N LEU A 137 13.25 4.58 -4.18
CA LEU A 137 13.90 3.36 -4.67
C LEU A 137 13.83 3.26 -6.20
N ALA A 138 12.67 3.59 -6.78
CA ALA A 138 12.48 3.62 -8.22
C ALA A 138 13.43 4.63 -8.90
N GLN A 139 13.63 5.82 -8.31
CA GLN A 139 14.57 6.82 -8.81
C GLN A 139 16.02 6.31 -8.79
N SER A 140 16.45 5.63 -7.73
CA SER A 140 17.78 4.99 -7.68
C SER A 140 17.97 3.94 -8.78
N LEU A 141 16.88 3.34 -9.26
CA LEU A 141 16.86 2.41 -10.39
C LEU A 141 16.64 3.09 -11.75
N LYS A 142 16.68 4.43 -11.81
CA LYS A 142 16.44 5.27 -13.00
C LYS A 142 15.02 5.12 -13.60
N ILE A 143 14.04 4.72 -12.81
CA ILE A 143 12.64 4.61 -13.22
C ILE A 143 11.93 5.95 -12.95
N GLU A 144 11.26 6.50 -13.97
CA GLU A 144 10.57 7.80 -13.86
C GLU A 144 9.11 7.64 -13.41
N GLN A 145 8.46 6.53 -13.78
CA GLN A 145 7.08 6.25 -13.41
C GLN A 145 7.00 5.55 -12.04
N THR A 146 6.72 6.30 -10.98
CA THR A 146 6.75 5.82 -9.58
C THR A 146 5.40 5.36 -9.03
N GLY A 147 4.32 5.47 -9.80
CA GLY A 147 3.00 5.01 -9.36
C GLY A 147 2.92 3.49 -9.23
N LEU A 148 2.19 3.00 -8.21
CA LEU A 148 2.14 1.58 -7.85
C LEU A 148 1.82 0.67 -9.05
N ARG A 149 0.82 1.02 -9.86
CA ARG A 149 0.44 0.27 -11.07
C ARG A 149 1.58 0.18 -12.11
N ASN A 150 2.35 1.26 -12.29
CA ASN A 150 3.44 1.28 -13.26
C ASN A 150 4.61 0.46 -12.75
N LEU A 151 4.98 0.62 -11.48
CA LEU A 151 6.01 -0.19 -10.84
C LEU A 151 5.66 -1.69 -10.88
N THR A 152 4.40 -2.03 -10.60
CA THR A 152 3.91 -3.42 -10.73
C THR A 152 4.11 -3.97 -12.13
N ALA A 153 3.80 -3.17 -13.16
CA ALA A 153 3.98 -3.56 -14.54
C ALA A 153 5.46 -3.76 -14.90
N ILE A 154 6.34 -2.89 -14.39
CA ILE A 154 7.78 -2.95 -14.65
C ILE A 154 8.39 -4.22 -14.03
N PHE A 155 8.16 -4.46 -12.74
CA PHE A 155 8.84 -5.52 -11.99
C PHE A 155 8.19 -6.90 -12.13
N PHE A 156 6.86 -6.93 -12.28
CA PHE A 156 6.10 -8.18 -12.23
C PHE A 156 5.41 -8.53 -13.54
N LYS A 157 5.39 -7.64 -14.54
CA LYS A 157 4.62 -7.80 -15.80
C LYS A 157 3.14 -8.13 -15.53
N HIS A 158 2.60 -7.52 -14.48
CA HIS A 158 1.18 -7.58 -14.14
C HIS A 158 0.60 -6.18 -14.01
N ARG A 159 -0.72 -6.08 -14.10
CA ARG A 159 -1.45 -4.83 -13.85
C ARG A 159 -2.34 -4.92 -12.63
N LEU A 160 -2.41 -3.81 -11.90
CA LEU A 160 -3.41 -3.60 -10.86
C LEU A 160 -4.76 -3.21 -11.46
N SER A 161 -5.83 -3.62 -10.79
CA SER A 161 -7.17 -3.10 -11.07
C SER A 161 -7.26 -1.63 -10.69
N LYS A 162 -8.16 -0.86 -11.31
CA LYS A 162 -8.56 0.49 -10.87
C LYS A 162 -10.00 0.54 -10.36
N SER A 163 -10.67 -0.62 -10.28
CA SER A 163 -12.11 -0.72 -10.09
C SER A 163 -12.63 -0.14 -8.78
N SER A 164 -11.78 0.04 -7.77
CA SER A 164 -12.19 0.52 -6.45
C SER A 164 -11.41 1.75 -5.97
N GLN A 165 -10.49 2.27 -6.79
CA GLN A 165 -9.71 3.48 -6.48
C GLN A 165 -10.61 4.69 -6.16
N LEU A 166 -11.74 4.83 -6.86
CA LEU A 166 -12.72 5.91 -6.65
C LEU A 166 -14.00 5.40 -5.95
N SER A 167 -13.89 4.36 -5.12
CA SER A 167 -15.03 3.82 -4.39
C SER A 167 -15.42 4.67 -3.18
N ASN A 168 -16.65 4.53 -2.70
CA ASN A 168 -17.03 5.10 -1.42
C ASN A 168 -16.45 4.24 -0.27
N TRP A 169 -15.25 4.57 0.20
CA TRP A 169 -14.56 3.87 1.28
C TRP A 169 -15.18 4.07 2.68
N GLN A 170 -16.14 4.99 2.81
CA GLN A 170 -16.97 5.12 4.01
C GLN A 170 -18.17 4.15 3.99
N LYS A 171 -18.38 3.37 2.91
CA LYS A 171 -19.49 2.41 2.83
C LYS A 171 -19.32 1.30 3.86
N ILE A 172 -20.38 1.03 4.63
CA ILE A 172 -20.45 -0.07 5.61
C ILE A 172 -21.53 -1.06 5.13
N PRO A 173 -21.22 -2.38 5.01
CA PRO A 173 -19.88 -3.00 5.11
C PRO A 173 -19.02 -2.75 3.86
N LEU A 174 -17.71 -3.00 3.95
CA LEU A 174 -16.83 -3.05 2.77
C LEU A 174 -17.27 -4.19 1.83
N SER A 175 -17.35 -3.92 0.53
CA SER A 175 -17.62 -4.96 -0.46
C SER A 175 -16.44 -5.94 -0.60
N LYS A 176 -16.70 -7.11 -1.19
CA LYS A 176 -15.63 -8.06 -1.55
C LYS A 176 -14.59 -7.44 -2.48
N SER A 177 -15.02 -6.62 -3.45
CA SER A 177 -14.11 -5.93 -4.36
C SER A 177 -13.23 -4.91 -3.66
N GLN A 178 -13.77 -4.12 -2.73
CA GLN A 178 -13.00 -3.18 -1.91
C GLN A 178 -11.95 -3.89 -1.07
N LYS A 179 -12.32 -5.01 -0.42
CA LYS A 179 -11.38 -5.79 0.39
C LYS A 179 -10.22 -6.34 -0.43
N ILE A 180 -10.51 -6.93 -1.60
CA ILE A 180 -9.47 -7.49 -2.48
C ILE A 180 -8.58 -6.38 -3.04
N TYR A 181 -9.17 -5.27 -3.48
CA TYR A 181 -8.43 -4.12 -4.00
C TYR A 181 -7.44 -3.59 -2.94
N ALA A 182 -7.96 -3.23 -1.76
CA ALA A 182 -7.18 -2.65 -0.67
C ALA A 182 -6.07 -3.59 -0.18
N ALA A 183 -6.37 -4.90 -0.09
CA ALA A 183 -5.36 -5.91 0.24
C ALA A 183 -4.28 -6.04 -0.84
N THR A 184 -4.65 -5.92 -2.11
CA THR A 184 -3.70 -6.03 -3.24
C THR A 184 -2.75 -4.85 -3.27
N ASP A 185 -3.23 -3.63 -3.08
CA ASP A 185 -2.39 -2.43 -3.18
C ASP A 185 -1.33 -2.41 -2.06
N ALA A 186 -1.73 -2.65 -0.81
CA ALA A 186 -0.77 -2.79 0.29
C ALA A 186 0.17 -3.98 0.10
N TRP A 187 -0.30 -5.15 -0.32
CA TRP A 187 0.60 -6.29 -0.54
C TRP A 187 1.64 -6.00 -1.63
N ILE A 188 1.22 -5.41 -2.74
CA ILE A 188 2.11 -5.13 -3.87
C ILE A 188 3.16 -4.08 -3.53
N SER A 189 2.84 -3.09 -2.69
CA SER A 189 3.86 -2.14 -2.24
C SER A 189 4.98 -2.83 -1.46
N ARG A 190 4.64 -3.82 -0.61
CA ARG A 190 5.63 -4.67 0.08
C ARG A 190 6.50 -5.45 -0.90
N GLU A 191 5.89 -6.13 -1.87
CA GLU A 191 6.64 -6.95 -2.83
C GLU A 191 7.58 -6.08 -3.69
N LEU A 192 7.12 -4.88 -4.10
CA LEU A 192 7.94 -3.91 -4.82
C LEU A 192 9.15 -3.45 -3.99
N PHE A 193 8.95 -3.16 -2.71
CA PHE A 193 10.06 -2.78 -1.82
C PHE A 193 11.13 -3.87 -1.77
N LEU A 194 10.72 -5.11 -1.53
CA LEU A 194 11.64 -6.24 -1.42
C LEU A 194 12.45 -6.42 -2.70
N ILE A 195 11.79 -6.47 -3.86
CA ILE A 195 12.50 -6.67 -5.13
C ILE A 195 13.41 -5.49 -5.48
N MET A 196 13.00 -4.25 -5.22
CA MET A 196 13.82 -3.07 -5.46
C MET A 196 15.07 -3.05 -4.58
N LYS A 197 14.91 -3.36 -3.28
CA LYS A 197 16.03 -3.44 -2.33
C LYS A 197 17.03 -4.51 -2.75
N THR A 198 16.58 -5.74 -3.03
CA THR A 198 17.44 -6.81 -3.53
C THR A 198 18.13 -6.43 -4.83
N THR A 199 17.45 -5.71 -5.73
CA THR A 199 18.04 -5.28 -7.00
C THR A 199 19.12 -4.21 -6.81
N LEU A 200 18.93 -3.26 -5.89
CA LEU A 200 19.92 -2.23 -5.58
C LEU A 200 21.16 -2.83 -4.88
N GLU A 201 20.95 -3.79 -3.99
CA GLU A 201 22.04 -4.51 -3.30
C GLU A 201 22.93 -5.29 -4.26
N LYS A 202 22.36 -5.89 -5.32
CA LYS A 202 23.12 -6.60 -6.36
C LYS A 202 23.90 -5.67 -7.30
N LYS A 203 23.55 -4.38 -7.35
CA LYS A 203 24.22 -3.38 -8.20
C LYS A 203 25.35 -2.65 -7.47
N THR A 204 25.49 -2.86 -6.16
CA THR A 204 26.53 -2.28 -5.31
C THR A 204 27.69 -3.27 -5.20
#